data_AF-A0A4Y7T3H4-F1
#
_entry.id   AF-A0A4Y7T3H4-F1
#
_cell.length_a   1.000
_cell.length_b   1.000
_cell.length_c   1.000
_cell.angle_alpha   90.00
_cell.angle_beta   90.00
_cell.angle_gamma   90.00
#
_symmetry.space_group_name_H-M   'P 1'
#
loop_
_entity.id
_entity.type
_entity.pdbx_description
1 polymer ?
#
loop_
_entity_poly.entity_id
_entity_poly.type
_entity_poly.pdbx_seq_one_letter_code
_entity_poly.pdbx_strand_id
1 'polypeptide(L)'
;MESTPEFSCLEPLLNSNIAPLPPQISMATEAVDLLSKKLDETEAHIIRLQTELAQLETTSSTLREDLQKYSSILSPFRRIPPEIIRTIMVNCFDTDSGTFDPSQTKNVALVSRQWYQIAIATPFLWSLYLIDTKDTSATEGSNPIAPGPKETASDADVPVTFAVAQVRKASAHLAKAASLPLRLRCVIACDAVDNDVVPDYIHSLSPRIYDLHVDLHSKQRYNEAIAELNMALVKLFRPPTVWPMLSRVYISLHTRHGNVNECLKDVFSIPGTDVEMGVTGGALSRGTGPIQNWRMPWLQLSCLTFGPCFVNPQGIVNILRECTNLEECSLHLLWHSDRFGGAAGSYIVLPKLVYLSLEVEDVWVSKAILDHLTLPALQSYYYDLRKKYGFELPDPCDCDSIHYPAIDAILQPLIKLIERSSCSETLDNLYLNLSTGLEALEYAEGQIEDLFALTPRLRGFGVSGTNSITSGLLDSLPPNVNDLEVLITSSQLDNSRTAFVNCVTKQCDALQEANDGVPQRMRAQFRLGESKSGRSAKRAARGLQQGKHASAAKLQLTMD
;
A
#
# COMPACT_ATOMS: atom_id res chain seq x y z
N MET A 1 -35.95 -47.40 46.71
CA MET A 1 -35.84 -47.60 48.17
C MET A 1 -36.75 -48.75 48.50
N GLU A 2 -36.18 -49.94 48.68
CA GLU A 2 -36.93 -51.04 49.30
C GLU A 2 -37.25 -50.55 50.72
N SER A 3 -38.52 -50.27 50.99
CA SER A 3 -38.98 -49.95 52.33
C SER A 3 -38.64 -51.17 53.18
N THR A 4 -37.75 -50.98 54.16
CA THR A 4 -37.46 -52.03 55.14
C THR A 4 -38.79 -52.41 55.77
N PRO A 5 -39.25 -53.67 55.61
CA PRO A 5 -40.61 -54.10 55.99
C PRO A 5 -40.89 -53.95 57.49
N GLU A 6 -39.87 -53.61 58.28
CA GLU A 6 -39.89 -53.41 59.72
C GLU A 6 -40.64 -52.14 60.16
N PHE A 7 -40.88 -51.16 59.27
CA PHE A 7 -41.54 -49.89 59.64
C PHE A 7 -42.90 -49.64 58.97
N SER A 8 -43.43 -50.61 58.23
CA SER A 8 -44.69 -50.46 57.49
C SER A 8 -45.92 -50.17 58.39
N CYS A 9 -45.86 -50.48 59.69
CA CYS A 9 -46.94 -50.16 60.63
C CYS A 9 -47.02 -48.68 61.01
N LEU A 10 -46.01 -47.86 60.68
CA LEU A 10 -45.99 -46.41 60.92
C LEU A 10 -46.56 -45.60 59.73
N GLU A 11 -46.66 -46.18 58.54
CA GLU A 11 -47.16 -45.49 57.33
C GLU A 11 -48.58 -44.89 57.48
N PRO A 12 -49.56 -45.54 58.14
CA PRO A 12 -50.88 -44.95 58.35
C PRO A 12 -50.87 -43.72 59.24
N LEU A 13 -49.87 -43.61 60.13
CA LEU A 13 -49.72 -42.47 61.05
C LEU A 13 -49.06 -41.27 60.38
N LEU A 14 -48.19 -41.50 59.38
CA LEU A 14 -47.57 -40.39 58.63
C LEU A 14 -48.59 -39.53 57.88
N ASN A 15 -49.76 -40.10 57.56
CA ASN A 15 -50.83 -39.43 56.82
C ASN A 15 -52.08 -39.16 57.67
N SER A 16 -52.00 -39.31 59.00
CA SER A 16 -53.12 -39.19 59.91
C SER A 16 -52.80 -38.25 61.07
N ASN A 17 -53.79 -37.47 61.52
CA ASN A 17 -53.66 -36.62 62.71
C ASN A 17 -53.90 -37.40 64.03
N ILE A 18 -53.86 -38.73 64.00
CA ILE A 18 -54.02 -39.57 65.19
C ILE A 18 -52.71 -39.58 65.99
N ALA A 19 -52.78 -39.28 67.29
CA ALA A 19 -51.62 -39.34 68.17
C ALA A 19 -51.09 -40.78 68.26
N PRO A 20 -49.76 -41.00 68.13
CA PRO A 20 -49.17 -42.33 68.19
C PRO A 20 -49.30 -42.93 69.61
N LEU A 21 -49.58 -44.23 69.68
CA LEU A 21 -49.57 -44.99 70.93
C LEU A 21 -48.14 -45.15 71.45
N PRO A 22 -47.91 -45.35 72.77
CA PRO A 22 -46.57 -45.54 73.33
C PRO A 22 -45.66 -46.56 72.61
N PRO A 23 -46.11 -47.76 72.17
CA PRO A 23 -45.26 -48.67 71.39
C PRO A 23 -44.90 -48.11 70.01
N GLN A 24 -45.79 -47.35 69.38
CA GLN A 24 -45.54 -46.70 68.09
C GLN A 24 -44.53 -45.56 68.22
N ILE A 25 -44.55 -44.82 69.35
CA ILE A 25 -43.52 -43.82 69.67
C ILE A 25 -42.16 -44.51 69.79
N SER A 26 -42.06 -45.62 70.52
CA SER A 26 -40.80 -46.38 70.66
C SER A 26 -40.26 -46.85 69.31
N MET A 27 -41.13 -47.42 68.46
CA MET A 27 -40.75 -47.86 67.11
C MET A 27 -40.34 -46.69 66.21
N ALA A 28 -41.03 -45.55 66.29
CA ALA A 28 -40.69 -44.36 65.53
C ALA A 28 -39.33 -43.79 65.97
N THR A 29 -39.03 -43.77 67.27
CA THR A 29 -37.71 -43.35 67.78
C THR A 29 -36.61 -44.28 67.29
N GLU A 30 -36.79 -45.60 67.36
CA GLU A 30 -35.81 -46.57 66.85
C GLU A 30 -35.60 -46.43 65.33
N ALA A 31 -36.68 -46.21 64.57
CA ALA A 31 -36.61 -45.94 63.14
C ALA A 31 -35.85 -44.64 62.85
N VAL A 32 -36.09 -43.57 63.61
CA VAL A 32 -35.37 -42.30 63.49
C VAL A 32 -33.89 -42.50 63.80
N ASP A 33 -33.53 -43.21 64.88
CA ASP A 33 -32.13 -43.46 65.24
C ASP A 33 -31.42 -44.29 64.16
N LEU A 34 -32.07 -45.32 63.62
CA LEU A 34 -31.52 -46.15 62.54
C LEU A 34 -31.34 -45.35 61.25
N LEU A 35 -32.33 -44.56 60.85
CA LEU A 35 -32.26 -43.71 59.66
C LEU A 35 -31.23 -42.59 59.83
N SER A 36 -31.13 -41.99 61.01
CA SER A 36 -30.10 -41.00 61.34
C SER A 36 -28.71 -41.61 61.17
N LYS A 37 -28.49 -42.82 61.73
CA LYS A 37 -27.21 -43.51 61.57
C LYS A 37 -26.88 -43.82 60.10
N LYS A 38 -27.85 -44.30 59.31
CA LYS A 38 -27.66 -44.53 57.87
C LYS A 38 -27.40 -43.24 57.11
N LEU A 39 -28.05 -42.14 57.49
CA LEU A 39 -27.83 -40.82 56.91
C LEU A 39 -26.41 -40.36 57.22
N ASP A 40 -25.95 -40.44 58.47
CA ASP A 40 -24.59 -40.10 58.89
C ASP A 40 -23.54 -40.93 58.13
N GLU A 41 -23.76 -42.24 57.99
CA GLU A 41 -22.88 -43.13 57.20
C GLU A 41 -22.84 -42.73 55.72
N THR A 42 -23.99 -42.35 55.15
CA THR A 42 -24.09 -41.91 53.75
C THR A 42 -23.43 -40.54 53.55
N GLU A 43 -23.64 -39.59 54.46
CA GLU A 43 -22.98 -38.28 54.45
C GLU A 43 -21.46 -38.41 54.59
N ALA A 44 -20.98 -39.27 55.50
CA ALA A 44 -19.56 -39.57 55.61
C ALA A 44 -19.00 -40.17 54.30
N HIS A 45 -19.77 -41.02 53.62
CA HIS A 45 -19.38 -41.55 52.30
C HIS A 45 -19.32 -40.47 51.22
N ILE A 46 -20.30 -39.55 51.18
CA ILE A 46 -20.32 -38.41 50.27
C ILE A 46 -19.10 -37.52 50.50
N ILE A 47 -18.79 -37.17 51.75
CA ILE A 47 -17.62 -36.36 52.10
C ILE A 47 -16.32 -37.04 51.66
N ARG A 48 -16.22 -38.37 51.84
CA ARG A 48 -15.06 -39.14 51.38
C ARG A 48 -14.89 -39.09 49.86
N LEU A 49 -15.96 -39.31 49.09
CA LEU A 49 -15.92 -39.26 47.63
C LEU A 49 -15.63 -37.84 47.12
N GLN A 50 -16.17 -36.80 47.76
CA GLN A 50 -15.85 -35.41 47.42
C GLN A 50 -14.38 -35.08 47.66
N THR A 51 -13.80 -35.59 48.75
CA THR A 51 -12.38 -35.43 49.06
C THR A 51 -11.50 -36.16 48.03
N GLU A 52 -11.87 -37.39 47.65
CA GLU A 52 -11.18 -38.17 46.62
C GLU A 52 -11.25 -37.48 45.25
N LEU A 53 -12.41 -36.93 44.88
CA LEU A 53 -12.60 -36.17 43.66
C LEU A 53 -11.71 -34.92 43.62
N ALA A 54 -11.66 -34.14 44.71
CA ALA A 54 -10.80 -32.97 44.81
C ALA A 54 -9.30 -33.33 44.69
N GLN A 55 -8.88 -34.48 45.24
CA GLN A 55 -7.51 -34.99 45.11
C GLN A 55 -7.20 -35.39 43.66
N LEU A 56 -8.12 -36.08 42.97
CA LEU A 56 -7.96 -36.47 41.57
C LEU A 56 -7.95 -35.25 40.63
N GLU A 57 -8.76 -34.22 40.91
CA GLU A 57 -8.74 -32.96 40.15
C GLU A 57 -7.41 -32.22 40.30
N THR A 58 -6.88 -32.14 41.53
CA THR A 58 -5.56 -31.57 41.80
C THR A 58 -4.45 -32.35 41.07
N THR A 59 -4.53 -33.69 41.12
CA THR A 59 -3.60 -34.58 40.40
C THR A 59 -3.71 -34.41 38.89
N SER A 60 -4.93 -34.24 38.36
CA SER A 60 -5.15 -34.00 36.93
C SER A 60 -4.59 -32.64 36.49
N SER A 61 -4.77 -31.58 37.29
CA SER A 61 -4.21 -30.25 37.00
C SER A 61 -2.68 -30.29 36.95
N THR A 62 -2.05 -30.90 37.96
CA THR A 62 -0.58 -31.02 38.02
C THR A 62 -0.03 -31.84 36.85
N LEU A 63 -0.66 -32.96 36.49
CA LEU A 63 -0.26 -33.75 35.31
C LEU A 63 -0.45 -32.98 33.99
N ARG A 64 -1.48 -32.14 33.86
CA ARG A 64 -1.65 -31.28 32.67
C ARG A 64 -0.57 -30.22 32.58
N GLU A 65 -0.21 -29.59 33.69
CA GLU A 65 0.91 -28.63 33.76
C GLU A 65 2.23 -29.29 33.38
N ASP A 66 2.50 -30.49 33.89
CA ASP A 66 3.69 -31.27 33.53
C ASP A 66 3.68 -31.66 32.05
N LEU A 67 2.55 -32.14 31.52
CA LEU A 67 2.42 -32.48 30.11
C LEU A 67 2.67 -31.25 29.23
N GLN A 68 2.12 -30.08 29.58
CA GLN A 68 2.37 -28.84 28.85
C GLN A 68 3.86 -28.44 28.90
N LYS A 69 4.50 -28.59 30.06
CA LYS A 69 5.94 -28.34 30.25
C LYS A 69 6.79 -29.25 29.35
N TYR A 70 6.55 -30.56 29.35
CA TYR A 70 7.30 -31.51 28.51
C TYR A 70 6.95 -31.38 27.01
N SER A 71 5.69 -31.12 26.68
CA SER A 71 5.25 -30.83 25.30
C SER A 71 5.97 -29.60 24.74
N SER A 72 6.18 -28.56 25.55
CA SER A 72 6.96 -27.39 25.15
C SER A 72 8.41 -27.71 24.79
N ILE A 73 9.00 -28.75 25.42
CA ILE A 73 10.37 -29.24 25.16
C ILE A 73 10.41 -30.06 23.88
N LEU A 74 9.39 -30.89 23.66
CA LEU A 74 9.25 -31.72 22.46
C LEU A 74 8.73 -30.94 21.25
N SER A 75 8.40 -29.67 21.42
CA SER A 75 7.92 -28.80 20.36
C SER A 75 8.85 -28.89 19.13
N PRO A 76 8.31 -29.20 17.94
CA PRO A 76 9.08 -29.29 16.70
C PRO A 76 9.93 -28.04 16.45
N PHE A 77 9.46 -26.88 16.90
CA PHE A 77 10.15 -25.60 16.78
C PHE A 77 11.54 -25.58 17.43
N ARG A 78 11.78 -26.36 18.49
CA ARG A 78 13.11 -26.48 19.13
C ARG A 78 14.08 -27.34 18.34
N ARG A 79 13.59 -28.16 17.40
CA ARG A 79 14.41 -29.01 16.54
C ARG A 79 14.77 -28.35 15.21
N ILE A 80 14.19 -27.19 14.92
CA ILE A 80 14.47 -26.45 13.69
C ILE A 80 15.90 -25.88 13.79
N PRO A 81 16.79 -26.22 12.85
CA PRO A 81 18.13 -25.64 12.80
C PRO A 81 18.06 -24.11 12.69
N PRO A 82 19.02 -23.38 13.28
CA PRO A 82 19.03 -21.92 13.25
C PRO A 82 19.05 -21.36 11.82
N GLU A 83 19.62 -22.08 10.86
CA GLU A 83 19.66 -21.72 9.44
C GLU A 83 18.25 -21.70 8.83
N ILE A 84 17.41 -22.68 9.16
CA ILE A 84 16.04 -22.76 8.66
C ILE A 84 15.19 -21.66 9.27
N ILE A 85 15.35 -21.39 10.58
CA ILE A 85 14.70 -20.25 11.23
C ILE A 85 15.11 -18.96 10.55
N ARG A 86 16.42 -18.74 10.30
CA ARG A 86 16.91 -17.55 9.59
C ARG A 86 16.27 -17.42 8.20
N THR A 87 16.19 -18.50 7.43
CA THR A 87 15.54 -18.50 6.12
C THR A 87 14.06 -18.17 6.23
N ILE A 88 13.34 -18.74 7.20
CA ILE A 88 11.94 -18.41 7.45
C ILE A 88 11.80 -16.92 7.77
N MET A 89 12.64 -16.39 8.68
CA MET A 89 12.63 -14.97 9.03
C MET A 89 12.79 -14.12 7.77
N VAL A 90 13.86 -14.34 7.00
CA VAL A 90 14.14 -13.55 5.78
C VAL A 90 13.00 -13.62 4.77
N ASN A 91 12.37 -14.80 4.57
CA ASN A 91 11.24 -14.93 3.65
C ASN A 91 9.92 -14.37 4.19
N CYS A 92 9.77 -14.22 5.51
CA CYS A 92 8.61 -13.55 6.08
C CYS A 92 8.66 -12.02 5.87
N PHE A 93 9.84 -11.46 5.63
CA PHE A 93 9.98 -10.07 5.21
C PHE A 93 9.92 -10.01 3.70
N ASP A 94 8.71 -9.82 3.17
CA ASP A 94 8.50 -9.60 1.74
C ASP A 94 9.23 -8.32 1.32
N THR A 95 10.38 -8.49 0.66
CA THR A 95 11.21 -7.38 0.18
C THR A 95 10.58 -6.61 -0.96
N ASP A 96 9.59 -7.19 -1.63
CA ASP A 96 9.09 -6.74 -2.92
C ASP A 96 7.83 -5.89 -2.76
N SER A 97 7.06 -6.12 -1.68
CA SER A 97 5.85 -5.36 -1.38
C SER A 97 6.08 -3.87 -1.06
N GLY A 98 7.32 -3.44 -0.83
CA GLY A 98 7.65 -2.03 -0.45
C GLY A 98 7.09 -1.58 0.91
N THR A 99 6.25 -2.39 1.56
CA THR A 99 5.63 -2.12 2.86
C THR A 99 6.28 -2.97 3.94
N PHE A 100 7.53 -2.65 4.26
CA PHE A 100 8.16 -3.24 5.44
C PHE A 100 7.61 -2.58 6.70
N ASP A 101 7.05 -3.40 7.58
CA ASP A 101 6.69 -2.99 8.93
C ASP A 101 7.77 -3.44 9.91
N PRO A 102 8.55 -2.52 10.51
CA PRO A 102 9.55 -2.87 11.52
C PRO A 102 8.99 -3.59 12.74
N SER A 103 7.66 -3.55 12.96
CA SER A 103 7.00 -4.35 14.00
C SER A 103 7.15 -5.85 13.72
N GLN A 104 7.22 -6.27 12.46
CA GLN A 104 7.37 -7.68 12.08
C GLN A 104 8.69 -8.26 12.61
N THR A 105 9.80 -7.52 12.53
CA THR A 105 11.10 -7.97 13.07
C THR A 105 11.04 -8.16 14.57
N LYS A 106 10.31 -7.29 15.27
CA LYS A 106 10.08 -7.43 16.71
C LYS A 106 9.21 -8.66 17.00
N ASN A 107 8.11 -8.85 16.28
CA ASN A 107 7.18 -9.97 16.48
C ASN A 107 7.89 -11.31 16.31
N VAL A 108 8.71 -11.43 15.26
CA VAL A 108 9.54 -12.62 15.00
C VAL A 108 10.57 -12.85 16.11
N ALA A 109 11.18 -11.78 16.64
CA ALA A 109 12.15 -11.88 17.71
C ALA A 109 11.51 -12.23 19.09
N LEU A 110 10.20 -12.04 19.26
CA LEU A 110 9.47 -12.34 20.51
C LEU A 110 9.02 -13.80 20.63
N VAL A 111 9.16 -14.62 19.58
CA VAL A 111 8.70 -16.03 19.56
C VAL A 111 9.42 -16.88 20.61
N SER A 112 10.75 -16.78 20.67
CA SER A 112 11.58 -17.51 21.65
C SER A 112 12.96 -16.88 21.77
N ARG A 113 13.70 -17.23 22.83
CA ARG A 113 15.10 -16.78 23.00
C ARG A 113 16.00 -17.19 21.83
N GLN A 114 15.79 -18.37 21.24
CA GLN A 114 16.54 -18.84 20.07
C GLN A 114 16.25 -17.98 18.85
N TRP A 115 14.97 -17.67 18.60
CA TRP A 115 14.56 -16.79 17.50
C TRP A 115 15.12 -15.38 17.68
N TYR A 116 15.08 -14.83 18.90
CA TYR A 116 15.70 -13.55 19.22
C TYR A 116 17.20 -13.52 18.89
N GLN A 117 17.94 -14.56 19.29
CA GLN A 117 19.38 -14.67 19.03
C GLN A 117 19.67 -14.74 17.52
N ILE A 118 18.90 -15.54 16.78
CA ILE A 118 19.04 -15.68 15.32
C ILE A 118 18.70 -14.36 14.63
N ALA A 119 17.64 -13.68 15.08
CA ALA A 119 17.25 -12.39 14.53
C ALA A 119 18.38 -11.36 14.71
N ILE A 120 18.94 -11.23 15.92
CA ILE A 120 20.09 -10.34 16.19
C ILE A 120 21.32 -10.73 15.36
N ALA A 121 21.59 -12.03 15.22
CA ALA A 121 22.72 -12.54 14.43
C ALA A 121 22.49 -12.45 12.91
N THR A 122 21.37 -11.90 12.45
CA THR A 122 21.05 -11.73 11.02
C THR A 122 20.98 -10.24 10.68
N PRO A 123 22.11 -9.57 10.36
CA PRO A 123 22.17 -8.13 10.11
C PRO A 123 21.19 -7.61 9.05
N PHE A 124 20.86 -8.43 8.05
CA PHE A 124 19.90 -8.10 6.99
C PHE A 124 18.51 -7.76 7.51
N LEU A 125 18.07 -8.35 8.64
CA LEU A 125 16.78 -8.03 9.25
C LEU A 125 16.72 -6.63 9.86
N TRP A 126 17.88 -6.00 10.03
CA TRP A 126 18.05 -4.69 10.65
C TRP A 126 18.52 -3.64 9.65
N SER A 127 18.76 -4.00 8.38
CA SER A 127 19.16 -3.04 7.34
C SER A 127 17.99 -2.21 6.81
N LEU A 128 16.76 -2.52 7.26
CA LEU A 128 15.55 -1.82 6.85
C LEU A 128 14.84 -1.21 8.08
N TYR A 129 14.57 0.09 8.03
CA TYR A 129 13.95 0.80 9.15
C TYR A 129 13.02 1.92 8.69
N LEU A 130 11.96 2.15 9.47
CA LEU A 130 11.03 3.28 9.31
C LEU A 130 11.26 4.30 10.43
N ILE A 131 11.62 5.52 10.07
CA ILE A 131 11.64 6.67 10.98
C ILE A 131 10.34 7.43 10.78
N ASP A 132 9.40 7.34 11.72
CA ASP A 132 8.15 8.10 11.68
C ASP A 132 8.13 9.22 12.71
N THR A 133 7.92 10.45 12.24
CA THR A 133 7.85 11.67 13.06
C THR A 133 6.43 12.24 13.20
N LYS A 134 5.40 11.61 12.62
CA LYS A 134 4.02 12.14 12.60
C LYS A 134 3.28 12.11 13.94
N ASP A 135 3.58 11.16 14.83
CA ASP A 135 2.72 10.79 15.95
C ASP A 135 2.68 11.76 17.15
N THR A 136 3.11 13.02 16.99
CA THR A 136 3.11 13.99 18.10
C THR A 136 1.72 14.40 18.58
N SER A 137 0.67 14.25 17.76
CA SER A 137 -0.68 14.75 18.09
C SER A 137 -1.55 13.81 18.93
N ALA A 138 -1.17 12.54 19.11
CA ALA A 138 -2.03 11.56 19.80
C ALA A 138 -2.11 11.77 21.32
N THR A 139 -1.19 12.52 21.92
CA THR A 139 -1.16 12.79 23.36
C THR A 139 -1.93 14.04 23.80
N GLU A 140 -2.41 14.88 22.87
CA GLU A 140 -3.18 16.09 23.22
C GLU A 140 -4.70 15.84 23.34
N GLY A 141 -5.17 14.63 22.99
CA GLY A 141 -6.60 14.28 23.01
C GLY A 141 -7.08 13.50 24.25
N SER A 142 -6.20 13.13 25.17
CA SER A 142 -6.64 12.56 26.45
C SER A 142 -7.23 13.68 27.30
N ASN A 143 -8.57 13.77 27.30
CA ASN A 143 -9.37 14.67 28.12
C ASN A 143 -8.74 14.91 29.51
N PRO A 144 -8.57 16.17 29.95
CA PRO A 144 -8.15 16.48 31.32
C PRO A 144 -9.31 16.13 32.26
N ILE A 145 -9.43 14.86 32.63
CA ILE A 145 -10.30 14.43 33.72
C ILE A 145 -9.51 14.63 35.02
N ALA A 146 -9.97 15.64 35.76
CA ALA A 146 -9.63 16.03 37.13
C ALA A 146 -8.44 17.00 37.34
N PRO A 147 -8.69 18.18 37.96
CA PRO A 147 -7.64 19.08 38.41
C PRO A 147 -6.99 18.50 39.68
N GLY A 148 -5.89 17.77 39.52
CA GLY A 148 -4.98 17.46 40.63
C GLY A 148 -4.14 18.69 41.02
N PRO A 149 -3.79 18.86 42.31
CA PRO A 149 -3.07 20.04 42.80
C PRO A 149 -1.70 20.16 42.15
N LYS A 150 -1.41 21.38 41.68
CA LYS A 150 -0.18 21.81 41.02
C LYS A 150 1.01 21.63 41.97
N GLU A 151 1.76 20.55 41.80
CA GLU A 151 3.12 20.48 42.32
C GLU A 151 4.02 21.34 41.43
N THR A 152 4.58 22.37 42.06
CA THR A 152 5.60 23.27 41.52
C THR A 152 6.91 22.50 41.35
N ALA A 153 7.03 21.71 40.27
CA ALA A 153 8.29 21.14 39.85
C ALA A 153 9.03 22.14 38.94
N SER A 154 10.28 22.39 39.30
CA SER A 154 11.19 23.40 38.80
C SER A 154 11.54 23.27 37.31
N ASP A 155 11.78 24.44 36.71
CA ASP A 155 12.54 24.69 35.48
C ASP A 155 13.69 23.71 35.23
N ALA A 156 13.77 23.19 34.00
CA ALA A 156 14.96 23.07 33.13
C ALA A 156 15.11 21.78 32.31
N ASP A 157 14.27 20.75 32.51
CA ASP A 157 14.31 19.56 31.65
C ASP A 157 13.46 19.79 30.39
N VAL A 158 14.10 20.42 29.39
CA VAL A 158 13.58 20.57 28.03
C VAL A 158 13.10 19.20 27.54
N PRO A 159 11.82 19.05 27.13
CA PRO A 159 11.31 17.79 26.62
C PRO A 159 12.20 17.32 25.49
N VAL A 160 12.86 16.16 25.66
CA VAL A 160 13.57 15.50 24.56
C VAL A 160 12.57 15.36 23.42
N THR A 161 12.81 16.05 22.33
CA THR A 161 11.84 16.20 21.26
C THR A 161 11.60 14.83 20.63
N PHE A 162 10.35 14.54 20.26
CA PHE A 162 9.93 13.23 19.77
C PHE A 162 10.83 12.69 18.65
N ALA A 163 11.30 13.58 17.76
CA ALA A 163 12.27 13.29 16.71
C ALA A 163 13.58 12.68 17.24
N VAL A 164 14.15 13.22 18.33
CA VAL A 164 15.37 12.69 18.97
C VAL A 164 15.13 11.28 19.51
N ALA A 165 13.97 11.02 20.11
CA ALA A 165 13.62 9.69 20.59
C ALA A 165 13.50 8.67 19.43
N GLN A 166 12.94 9.07 18.30
CA GLN A 166 12.84 8.23 17.10
C GLN A 166 14.22 7.98 16.47
N VAL A 167 15.06 9.00 16.35
CA VAL A 167 16.45 8.86 15.87
C VAL A 167 17.26 7.95 16.79
N ARG A 168 17.09 8.03 18.11
CA ARG A 168 17.76 7.13 19.06
C ARG A 168 17.32 5.67 18.87
N LYS A 169 16.03 5.43 18.66
CA LYS A 169 15.51 4.09 18.34
C LYS A 169 16.05 3.58 17.00
N ALA A 170 16.07 4.44 15.98
CA ALA A 170 16.62 4.13 14.66
C ALA A 170 18.12 3.80 14.75
N SER A 171 18.89 4.57 15.51
CA SER A 171 20.32 4.34 15.72
C SER A 171 20.59 2.99 16.39
N ALA A 172 19.88 2.68 17.48
CA ALA A 172 20.00 1.39 18.16
C ALA A 172 19.59 0.20 17.27
N HIS A 173 18.63 0.40 16.35
CA HIS A 173 18.21 -0.62 15.39
C HIS A 173 19.26 -0.80 14.28
N LEU A 174 19.61 0.28 13.57
CA LEU A 174 20.50 0.25 12.40
C LEU A 174 21.96 -0.07 12.77
N ALA A 175 22.38 0.14 14.02
CA ALA A 175 23.66 -0.34 14.52
C ALA A 175 23.83 -1.87 14.38
N LYS A 176 22.73 -2.63 14.42
CA LYS A 176 22.74 -4.09 14.26
C LYS A 176 22.93 -4.54 12.81
N ALA A 177 22.71 -3.66 11.84
CA ALA A 177 22.95 -3.93 10.41
C ALA A 177 24.45 -3.98 10.05
N ALA A 178 25.35 -3.70 11.01
CA ALA A 178 26.80 -3.71 10.82
C ALA A 178 27.25 -2.80 9.65
N SER A 179 27.88 -3.35 8.61
CA SER A 179 28.33 -2.62 7.42
C SER A 179 27.42 -2.82 6.20
N LEU A 180 26.24 -3.46 6.37
CA LEU A 180 25.35 -3.72 5.24
C LEU A 180 24.78 -2.42 4.66
N PRO A 181 24.49 -2.41 3.34
CA PRO A 181 23.71 -1.36 2.72
C PRO A 181 22.34 -1.23 3.40
N LEU A 182 21.90 0.00 3.61
CA LEU A 182 20.67 0.33 4.33
C LEU A 182 19.55 0.67 3.34
N ARG A 183 18.35 0.19 3.66
CA ARG A 183 17.10 0.65 3.07
C ARG A 183 16.37 1.46 4.13
N LEU A 184 16.14 2.74 3.89
CA LEU A 184 15.61 3.64 4.89
C LEU A 184 14.31 4.25 4.40
N ARG A 185 13.23 4.09 5.19
CA ARG A 185 12.00 4.85 4.99
C ARG A 185 11.89 5.92 6.08
N CYS A 186 11.64 7.15 5.68
CA CYS A 186 11.53 8.30 6.57
C CYS A 186 10.22 9.00 6.29
N VAL A 187 9.43 9.20 7.35
CA VAL A 187 8.22 10.00 7.33
C VAL A 187 8.51 11.24 8.16
N ILE A 188 8.69 12.38 7.51
CA ILE A 188 9.17 13.63 8.11
C ILE A 188 8.04 14.66 8.16
N ALA A 189 7.70 15.12 9.36
CA ALA A 189 6.75 16.20 9.59
C ALA A 189 7.46 17.56 9.45
N CYS A 190 7.21 18.28 8.35
CA CYS A 190 7.94 19.49 7.99
C CYS A 190 7.62 20.73 8.85
N ASP A 191 6.61 20.64 9.72
CA ASP A 191 6.20 21.69 10.66
C ASP A 191 6.93 21.65 12.02
N ALA A 192 7.71 20.61 12.30
CA ALA A 192 8.38 20.45 13.59
C ALA A 192 9.59 21.41 13.76
N VAL A 193 9.71 22.00 14.96
CA VAL A 193 10.76 22.96 15.33
C VAL A 193 12.17 22.33 15.28
N ASP A 194 12.29 21.00 15.44
CA ASP A 194 13.56 20.25 15.45
C ASP A 194 13.85 19.48 14.15
N ASN A 195 13.43 20.04 13.03
CA ASN A 195 13.52 19.37 11.74
C ASN A 195 14.94 19.12 11.21
N ASP A 196 15.98 19.52 11.93
CA ASP A 196 17.37 19.24 11.54
C ASP A 196 17.86 17.89 12.06
N VAL A 197 17.32 17.37 13.17
CA VAL A 197 17.81 16.14 13.80
C VAL A 197 17.67 14.92 12.89
N VAL A 198 16.56 14.82 12.15
CA VAL A 198 16.32 13.69 11.24
C VAL A 198 17.19 13.78 9.98
N PRO A 199 17.21 14.89 9.22
CA PRO A 199 18.16 15.07 8.11
C PRO A 199 19.62 14.83 8.50
N ASP A 200 20.09 15.38 9.63
CA ASP A 200 21.46 15.20 10.11
C ASP A 200 21.76 13.72 10.40
N TYR A 201 20.80 13.02 11.00
CA TYR A 201 20.93 11.58 11.22
C TYR A 201 20.96 10.80 9.90
N ILE A 202 20.11 11.13 8.92
CA ILE A 202 20.13 10.50 7.60
C ILE A 202 21.47 10.77 6.91
N HIS A 203 22.01 11.99 7.00
CA HIS A 203 23.34 12.33 6.47
C HIS A 203 24.44 11.49 7.11
N SER A 204 24.36 11.23 8.41
CA SER A 204 25.31 10.34 9.10
C SER A 204 25.29 8.90 8.57
N LEU A 205 24.17 8.48 7.98
CA LEU A 205 23.97 7.16 7.38
C LEU A 205 24.23 7.14 5.86
N SER A 206 24.34 8.30 5.21
CA SER A 206 24.45 8.45 3.75
C SER A 206 25.48 7.56 3.06
N PRO A 207 26.66 7.22 3.64
CA PRO A 207 27.61 6.32 2.97
C PRO A 207 27.11 4.89 2.81
N ARG A 208 26.07 4.50 3.55
CA ARG A 208 25.51 3.15 3.58
C ARG A 208 24.11 3.06 2.99
N ILE A 209 23.41 4.18 2.79
CA ILE A 209 22.04 4.16 2.27
C ILE A 209 22.08 3.78 0.79
N TYR A 210 21.43 2.66 0.48
CA TYR A 210 21.24 2.14 -0.88
C TYR A 210 19.86 2.47 -1.44
N ASP A 211 18.85 2.45 -0.57
CA ASP A 211 17.45 2.72 -0.92
C ASP A 211 16.90 3.73 0.10
N LEU A 212 16.41 4.86 -0.39
CA LEU A 212 15.87 5.94 0.45
C LEU A 212 14.45 6.27 0.02
N HIS A 213 13.50 6.05 0.92
CA HIS A 213 12.11 6.46 0.78
C HIS A 213 11.82 7.59 1.77
N VAL A 214 11.40 8.75 1.25
CA VAL A 214 11.12 9.96 2.02
C VAL A 214 9.68 10.38 1.78
N ASP A 215 8.86 10.27 2.81
CA ASP A 215 7.49 10.77 2.85
C ASP A 215 7.50 12.08 3.64
N LEU A 216 7.41 13.22 2.97
CA LEU A 216 7.36 14.53 3.61
C LEU A 216 5.91 14.95 3.86
N HIS A 217 5.60 15.37 5.08
CA HIS A 217 4.26 15.76 5.50
C HIS A 217 4.26 17.17 6.05
N SER A 218 3.48 18.08 5.45
CA SER A 218 3.19 19.38 6.07
C SER A 218 1.74 19.43 6.56
N LYS A 219 1.55 19.96 7.78
CA LYS A 219 0.22 20.24 8.34
C LYS A 219 -0.33 21.58 7.87
N GLN A 220 0.51 22.42 7.27
CA GLN A 220 0.13 23.76 6.88
C GLN A 220 -0.84 23.75 5.71
N ARG A 221 -1.44 24.92 5.49
CA ARG A 221 -2.12 25.20 4.24
C ARG A 221 -1.07 25.30 3.15
N TYR A 222 -1.41 24.71 2.02
CA TYR A 222 -0.80 24.84 0.71
C TYR A 222 0.48 25.72 0.60
N ASN A 223 0.40 27.06 0.67
CA ASN A 223 1.51 27.96 0.31
C ASN A 223 2.66 27.86 1.31
N GLU A 224 2.30 27.75 2.59
CA GLU A 224 3.27 27.57 3.68
C GLU A 224 3.84 26.14 3.65
N ALA A 225 2.99 25.16 3.33
CA ALA A 225 3.42 23.76 3.22
C ALA A 225 4.52 23.56 2.17
N ILE A 226 4.44 24.27 1.04
CA ILE A 226 5.46 24.24 -0.01
C ILE A 226 6.82 24.67 0.53
N ALA A 227 6.88 25.85 1.15
CA ALA A 227 8.13 26.38 1.68
C ALA A 227 8.75 25.41 2.70
N GLU A 228 7.92 24.81 3.56
CA GLU A 228 8.35 23.78 4.52
C GLU A 228 8.88 22.50 3.84
N LEU A 229 8.14 21.95 2.88
CA LEU A 229 8.54 20.74 2.12
C LEU A 229 9.86 20.98 1.39
N ASN A 230 10.03 22.16 0.79
CA ASN A 230 11.25 22.53 0.09
C ASN A 230 12.42 22.70 1.02
N MET A 231 12.21 23.37 2.15
CA MET A 231 13.23 23.49 3.17
C MET A 231 13.65 22.11 3.68
N ALA A 232 12.71 21.17 3.85
CA ALA A 232 13.02 19.80 4.23
C ALA A 232 13.84 19.06 3.15
N LEU A 233 13.48 19.17 1.87
CA LEU A 233 14.25 18.58 0.76
C LEU A 233 15.64 19.18 0.64
N VAL A 234 15.75 20.51 0.70
CA VAL A 234 17.02 21.23 0.64
C VAL A 234 17.91 20.83 1.81
N LYS A 235 17.37 20.71 3.02
CA LYS A 235 18.10 20.20 4.19
C LYS A 235 18.57 18.77 3.97
N LEU A 236 17.67 17.91 3.48
CA LEU A 236 17.98 16.50 3.25
C LEU A 236 19.04 16.28 2.17
N PHE A 237 19.14 17.12 1.15
CA PHE A 237 20.09 16.95 0.05
C PHE A 237 21.16 18.06 -0.02
N ARG A 238 21.39 18.76 1.10
CA ARG A 238 22.37 19.85 1.20
C ARG A 238 23.81 19.34 1.10
N PRO A 239 24.72 20.08 0.44
CA PRO A 239 26.16 19.87 0.59
C PRO A 239 26.63 20.05 2.05
N PRO A 240 27.66 19.31 2.51
CA PRO A 240 28.61 18.48 1.75
C PRO A 240 28.24 16.99 1.65
N THR A 241 27.01 16.59 2.04
CA THR A 241 26.62 15.18 2.10
C THR A 241 26.80 14.48 0.75
N VAL A 242 27.44 13.31 0.78
CA VAL A 242 27.67 12.45 -0.38
C VAL A 242 26.94 11.14 -0.19
N TRP A 243 26.39 10.61 -1.28
CA TRP A 243 25.53 9.43 -1.24
C TRP A 243 26.12 8.32 -2.10
N PRO A 244 27.30 7.78 -1.79
CA PRO A 244 28.05 6.92 -2.70
C PRO A 244 27.37 5.57 -3.04
N MET A 245 26.39 5.13 -2.26
CA MET A 245 25.69 3.85 -2.46
C MET A 245 24.23 3.99 -2.88
N LEU A 246 23.69 5.22 -2.90
CA LEU A 246 22.27 5.47 -3.11
C LEU A 246 21.86 5.14 -4.55
N SER A 247 21.14 4.05 -4.74
CA SER A 247 20.70 3.56 -6.06
C SER A 247 19.21 3.81 -6.30
N ARG A 248 18.41 3.83 -5.23
CA ARG A 248 16.95 3.98 -5.31
C ARG A 248 16.50 5.14 -4.44
N VAL A 249 15.68 6.02 -5.00
CA VAL A 249 15.12 7.17 -4.29
C VAL A 249 13.62 7.27 -4.57
N TYR A 250 12.85 7.30 -3.48
CA TYR A 250 11.41 7.52 -3.48
C TYR A 250 11.12 8.79 -2.69
N ILE A 251 10.53 9.81 -3.31
CA ILE A 251 10.16 11.05 -2.64
C ILE A 251 8.66 11.28 -2.83
N SER A 252 7.91 11.18 -1.74
CA SER A 252 6.48 11.44 -1.67
C SER A 252 6.22 12.70 -0.86
N LEU A 253 5.33 13.56 -1.34
CA LEU A 253 4.99 14.82 -0.68
C LEU A 253 3.51 14.82 -0.32
N HIS A 254 3.19 15.16 0.93
CA HIS A 254 1.85 15.07 1.48
C HIS A 254 1.47 16.34 2.26
N THR A 255 0.20 16.76 2.15
CA THR A 255 -0.36 17.87 2.94
C THR A 255 -1.64 17.49 3.66
N ARG A 256 -2.04 18.28 4.67
CA ARG A 256 -3.26 18.05 5.48
C ARG A 256 -4.55 17.95 4.66
N HIS A 257 -4.63 18.64 3.52
CA HIS A 257 -5.82 18.67 2.67
C HIS A 257 -5.83 17.60 1.56
N GLY A 258 -4.97 16.58 1.67
CA GLY A 258 -4.74 15.59 0.61
C GLY A 258 -3.52 15.96 -0.26
N ASN A 259 -3.38 15.33 -1.42
CA ASN A 259 -2.31 15.66 -2.38
C ASN A 259 -2.31 17.17 -2.65
N VAL A 260 -1.16 17.80 -2.42
CA VAL A 260 -0.87 19.23 -2.66
C VAL A 260 -1.39 19.56 -4.03
N ASN A 261 -2.15 20.65 -4.27
CA ASN A 261 -2.79 20.84 -5.58
C ASN A 261 -2.26 21.94 -6.49
N GLU A 262 -1.29 22.76 -6.07
CA GLU A 262 -0.50 23.63 -6.95
C GLU A 262 0.80 24.09 -6.19
N CYS A 263 1.80 24.67 -6.88
CA CYS A 263 2.92 25.48 -6.33
C CYS A 263 4.24 24.87 -5.75
N LEU A 264 4.88 23.87 -6.38
CA LEU A 264 6.35 23.66 -6.30
C LEU A 264 7.10 24.37 -7.45
N LYS A 265 6.44 25.31 -8.15
CA LYS A 265 6.97 26.00 -9.33
C LYS A 265 8.37 26.60 -9.05
N ASP A 266 8.54 27.24 -7.89
CA ASP A 266 9.74 28.03 -7.55
C ASP A 266 10.97 27.19 -7.17
N VAL A 267 10.78 25.95 -6.74
CA VAL A 267 11.84 25.00 -6.33
C VAL A 267 12.66 24.54 -7.52
N PHE A 268 11.96 24.48 -8.64
CA PHE A 268 12.39 23.83 -9.85
C PHE A 268 12.63 24.82 -10.99
N SER A 269 12.47 26.11 -10.70
CA SER A 269 12.84 27.20 -11.59
C SER A 269 14.35 27.20 -11.84
N ILE A 270 14.72 27.18 -13.12
CA ILE A 270 16.10 27.32 -13.58
C ILE A 270 16.43 28.82 -13.54
N PRO A 271 17.58 29.24 -12.98
CA PRO A 271 18.04 30.61 -13.15
C PRO A 271 18.49 30.79 -14.61
N GLY A 272 17.81 31.60 -15.42
CA GLY A 272 18.34 31.98 -16.74
C GLY A 272 17.39 32.39 -17.86
N THR A 273 16.07 32.48 -17.68
CA THR A 273 15.17 33.01 -18.72
C THR A 273 14.35 34.17 -18.19
N ASP A 274 15.01 35.30 -17.92
CA ASP A 274 14.33 36.60 -17.87
C ASP A 274 14.01 37.01 -19.32
N VAL A 275 12.81 36.62 -19.77
CA VAL A 275 12.10 37.39 -20.81
C VAL A 275 10.85 37.92 -20.13
N GLU A 276 10.93 39.20 -19.77
CA GLU A 276 9.83 40.00 -19.25
C GLU A 276 8.61 39.93 -20.19
N MET A 277 7.44 39.61 -19.64
CA MET A 277 6.21 40.36 -19.92
C MET A 277 5.27 40.22 -18.73
N GLY A 278 5.04 41.34 -18.06
CA GLY A 278 4.49 41.40 -16.72
C GLY A 278 3.01 41.12 -16.59
N VAL A 279 2.65 40.56 -15.44
CA VAL A 279 1.53 41.01 -14.62
C VAL A 279 2.00 41.03 -13.17
N THR A 280 1.80 42.17 -12.53
CA THR A 280 2.17 42.52 -11.16
C THR A 280 1.37 41.73 -10.12
N GLY A 281 2.08 41.04 -9.23
CA GLY A 281 1.55 40.45 -8.00
C GLY A 281 2.71 40.08 -7.07
N GLY A 282 3.19 41.06 -6.29
CA GLY A 282 4.39 40.92 -5.47
C GLY A 282 4.18 40.08 -4.22
N ALA A 283 5.02 39.05 -4.09
CA ALA A 283 5.67 38.52 -2.87
C ALA A 283 5.82 37.00 -3.04
N LEU A 284 7.01 36.52 -3.43
CA LEU A 284 7.62 35.19 -3.16
C LEU A 284 8.79 34.82 -4.11
N SER A 285 9.31 35.74 -4.94
CA SER A 285 10.43 35.46 -5.88
C SER A 285 11.85 35.48 -5.25
N ARG A 286 12.04 35.08 -3.99
CA ARG A 286 13.38 35.03 -3.38
C ARG A 286 13.52 33.85 -2.42
N GLY A 287 14.18 32.77 -2.86
CA GLY A 287 14.79 31.84 -1.89
C GLY A 287 15.09 30.41 -2.32
N THR A 288 14.65 29.94 -3.48
CA THR A 288 14.87 28.54 -3.88
C THR A 288 15.86 28.46 -5.02
N GLY A 289 17.07 27.98 -4.70
CA GLY A 289 18.03 27.63 -5.74
C GLY A 289 17.56 26.37 -6.49
N PRO A 290 17.92 26.22 -7.79
CA PRO A 290 17.49 25.10 -8.62
C PRO A 290 17.88 23.75 -8.01
N ILE A 291 17.17 22.67 -8.35
CA ILE A 291 17.53 21.26 -8.03
C ILE A 291 18.99 20.95 -8.29
N GLN A 292 19.60 21.67 -9.24
CA GLN A 292 21.02 21.59 -9.54
C GLN A 292 21.91 21.81 -8.28
N ASN A 293 21.37 22.41 -7.22
CA ASN A 293 22.05 22.58 -5.93
C ASN A 293 22.00 21.33 -5.04
N TRP A 294 21.14 20.36 -5.33
CA TRP A 294 21.10 19.09 -4.61
C TRP A 294 22.31 18.27 -5.01
N ARG A 295 23.12 17.84 -4.03
CA ARG A 295 24.22 16.89 -4.26
C ARG A 295 23.71 15.45 -4.31
N MET A 296 22.73 15.23 -5.18
CA MET A 296 22.23 13.91 -5.46
C MET A 296 23.16 13.18 -6.42
N PRO A 297 23.38 11.87 -6.23
CA PRO A 297 24.21 11.09 -7.12
C PRO A 297 23.37 10.63 -8.33
N TRP A 298 22.78 11.59 -9.06
CA TRP A 298 21.84 11.33 -10.15
C TRP A 298 22.31 10.25 -11.12
N LEU A 299 23.60 10.30 -11.49
CA LEU A 299 24.25 9.35 -12.40
C LEU A 299 24.14 7.90 -11.95
N GLN A 300 24.07 7.59 -10.65
CA GLN A 300 24.08 6.21 -10.15
C GLN A 300 22.67 5.68 -9.81
N LEU A 301 21.64 6.52 -9.92
CA LEU A 301 20.28 6.10 -9.62
C LEU A 301 19.78 5.11 -10.68
N SER A 302 19.28 3.96 -10.21
CA SER A 302 18.59 2.95 -11.02
C SER A 302 17.07 3.05 -10.88
N CYS A 303 16.56 3.57 -9.76
CA CYS A 303 15.13 3.78 -9.55
C CYS A 303 14.85 5.18 -9.01
N LEU A 304 13.91 5.90 -9.64
CA LEU A 304 13.47 7.23 -9.24
C LEU A 304 11.95 7.28 -9.21
N THR A 305 11.39 7.40 -8.01
CA THR A 305 9.97 7.73 -7.82
C THR A 305 9.85 9.12 -7.23
N PHE A 306 9.09 9.98 -7.89
CA PHE A 306 9.00 11.38 -7.54
C PHE A 306 7.56 11.90 -7.65
N GLY A 307 7.00 12.36 -6.53
CA GLY A 307 5.68 13.00 -6.46
C GLY A 307 4.74 12.35 -5.44
N PRO A 308 3.53 12.88 -5.23
CA PRO A 308 2.87 13.95 -5.99
C PRO A 308 3.56 15.30 -5.86
N CYS A 309 3.77 16.02 -6.97
CA CYS A 309 4.47 17.32 -6.95
C CYS A 309 4.18 18.21 -8.18
N PHE A 310 4.41 19.52 -8.05
CA PHE A 310 4.25 20.53 -9.11
C PHE A 310 5.59 20.95 -9.68
N VAL A 311 6.12 20.17 -10.59
CA VAL A 311 7.42 20.50 -11.18
C VAL A 311 7.21 21.06 -12.56
N ASN A 312 7.99 22.10 -12.89
CA ASN A 312 8.14 22.51 -14.27
C ASN A 312 8.66 21.28 -15.08
N PRO A 313 7.98 20.82 -16.14
CA PRO A 313 8.45 19.76 -17.03
C PRO A 313 9.94 19.87 -17.38
N GLN A 314 10.45 21.08 -17.64
CA GLN A 314 11.87 21.30 -17.93
C GLN A 314 12.77 20.97 -16.74
N GLY A 315 12.32 21.22 -15.51
CA GLY A 315 12.99 20.81 -14.29
C GLY A 315 13.12 19.28 -14.19
N ILE A 316 12.03 18.54 -14.47
CA ILE A 316 12.04 17.08 -14.54
C ILE A 316 12.98 16.58 -15.64
N VAL A 317 12.88 17.14 -16.84
CA VAL A 317 13.76 16.83 -17.98
C VAL A 317 15.22 17.04 -17.59
N ASN A 318 15.54 18.11 -16.85
CA ASN A 318 16.90 18.35 -16.37
C ASN A 318 17.36 17.31 -15.34
N ILE A 319 16.50 16.86 -14.43
CA ILE A 319 16.82 15.75 -13.51
C ILE A 319 17.10 14.47 -14.30
N LEU A 320 16.19 14.10 -15.20
CA LEU A 320 16.30 12.89 -15.99
C LEU A 320 17.58 12.89 -16.84
N ARG A 321 18.03 14.06 -17.33
CA ARG A 321 19.29 14.19 -18.08
C ARG A 321 20.51 13.71 -17.27
N GLU A 322 20.48 13.91 -15.96
CA GLU A 322 21.58 13.49 -15.07
C GLU A 322 21.46 12.01 -14.66
N CYS A 323 20.30 11.38 -14.84
CA CYS A 323 19.99 10.00 -14.42
C CYS A 323 20.25 8.96 -15.53
N THR A 324 21.47 8.90 -16.08
CA THR A 324 21.76 8.03 -17.24
C THR A 324 21.70 6.52 -16.98
N ASN A 325 21.76 6.08 -15.71
CA ASN A 325 21.65 4.67 -15.30
C ASN A 325 20.25 4.25 -14.85
N LEU A 326 19.24 5.09 -15.07
CA LEU A 326 17.88 4.84 -14.60
C LEU A 326 17.25 3.65 -15.32
N GLU A 327 16.73 2.69 -14.55
CA GLU A 327 16.03 1.48 -15.00
C GLU A 327 14.52 1.59 -14.76
N GLU A 328 14.12 2.22 -13.65
CA GLU A 328 12.73 2.45 -13.26
C GLU A 328 12.51 3.94 -12.96
N CYS A 329 11.47 4.54 -13.55
CA CYS A 329 11.08 5.91 -13.29
C CYS A 329 9.57 5.98 -13.06
N SER A 330 9.14 6.59 -11.96
CA SER A 330 7.74 6.85 -11.66
C SER A 330 7.56 8.31 -11.27
N LEU A 331 6.86 9.07 -12.10
CA LEU A 331 6.62 10.49 -11.88
C LEU A 331 5.14 10.73 -11.62
N HIS A 332 4.84 11.37 -10.49
CA HIS A 332 3.50 11.78 -10.14
C HIS A 332 3.44 13.31 -10.10
N LEU A 333 3.00 13.88 -11.22
CA LEU A 333 3.04 15.31 -11.51
C LEU A 333 1.64 15.89 -11.48
N LEU A 334 1.50 16.96 -10.73
CA LEU A 334 0.23 17.63 -10.56
C LEU A 334 0.22 18.95 -11.35
N TRP A 335 -0.99 19.40 -11.71
CA TRP A 335 -1.32 20.47 -12.65
C TRP A 335 -0.41 21.72 -12.65
N HIS A 336 -0.03 22.22 -13.84
CA HIS A 336 0.61 23.53 -13.98
C HIS A 336 0.05 24.32 -15.16
N SER A 337 -0.93 25.19 -14.91
CA SER A 337 -1.30 26.22 -15.87
C SER A 337 -0.40 27.43 -15.68
N ASP A 338 0.63 27.51 -16.52
CA ASP A 338 1.06 28.73 -17.18
C ASP A 338 1.60 28.26 -18.52
N ARG A 339 1.12 28.88 -19.61
CA ARG A 339 1.33 28.42 -21.00
C ARG A 339 2.80 28.05 -21.21
N PHE A 340 3.10 26.74 -21.31
CA PHE A 340 4.44 26.29 -21.59
C PHE A 340 4.83 26.73 -23.00
N GLY A 341 5.67 27.77 -23.08
CA GLY A 341 6.41 28.05 -24.29
C GLY A 341 7.29 26.85 -24.56
N GLY A 342 6.98 26.08 -25.62
CA GLY A 342 7.75 24.91 -26.00
C GLY A 342 9.19 25.31 -26.25
N ALA A 343 10.05 25.15 -25.24
CA ALA A 343 11.47 25.34 -25.40
C ALA A 343 11.95 24.22 -26.33
N ALA A 344 12.63 24.59 -27.42
CA ALA A 344 13.31 23.65 -28.29
C ALA A 344 14.50 23.04 -27.51
N GLY A 345 14.21 22.04 -26.67
CA GLY A 345 15.20 21.36 -25.86
C GLY A 345 15.87 20.20 -26.60
N SER A 346 17.09 19.87 -26.17
CA SER A 346 17.79 18.67 -26.62
C SER A 346 17.11 17.40 -26.09
N TYR A 347 17.02 16.39 -26.96
CA TYR A 347 16.57 15.05 -26.57
C TYR A 347 17.51 14.43 -25.54
N ILE A 348 16.94 13.69 -24.61
CA ILE A 348 17.62 12.91 -23.58
C ILE A 348 17.47 11.45 -23.91
N VAL A 349 18.58 10.71 -23.90
CA VAL A 349 18.58 9.26 -24.07
C VAL A 349 18.74 8.61 -22.71
N LEU A 350 17.79 7.76 -22.31
CA LEU A 350 17.87 6.94 -21.11
C LEU A 350 17.97 5.47 -21.54
N PRO A 351 19.19 4.99 -21.83
CA PRO A 351 19.38 3.72 -22.53
C PRO A 351 19.02 2.49 -21.70
N LYS A 352 18.91 2.63 -20.38
CA LYS A 352 18.61 1.54 -19.45
C LYS A 352 17.18 1.58 -18.92
N LEU A 353 16.38 2.58 -19.28
CA LEU A 353 15.06 2.74 -18.68
C LEU A 353 14.10 1.68 -19.23
N VAL A 354 13.75 0.72 -18.37
CA VAL A 354 12.88 -0.42 -18.66
C VAL A 354 11.43 -0.12 -18.28
N TYR A 355 11.22 0.63 -17.21
CA TYR A 355 9.90 0.98 -16.69
C TYR A 355 9.73 2.49 -16.57
N LEU A 356 8.66 3.03 -17.17
CA LEU A 356 8.26 4.43 -17.02
C LEU A 356 6.78 4.51 -16.61
N SER A 357 6.52 5.11 -15.45
CA SER A 357 5.21 5.47 -14.97
C SER A 357 5.05 6.99 -14.93
N LEU A 358 4.00 7.50 -15.57
CA LEU A 358 3.64 8.91 -15.57
C LEU A 358 2.20 9.06 -15.07
N GLU A 359 2.05 9.47 -13.82
CA GLU A 359 0.77 9.90 -13.26
C GLU A 359 0.68 11.43 -13.38
N VAL A 360 -0.18 11.95 -14.24
CA VAL A 360 -0.30 13.38 -14.51
C VAL A 360 -1.74 13.87 -14.34
N GLU A 361 -1.92 15.13 -13.95
CA GLU A 361 -3.24 15.79 -14.00
C GLU A 361 -3.46 16.59 -15.30
N ASP A 362 -2.39 16.87 -16.05
CA ASP A 362 -2.41 17.67 -17.28
C ASP A 362 -1.64 16.96 -18.41
N VAL A 363 -2.31 16.77 -19.54
CA VAL A 363 -1.75 16.15 -20.76
C VAL A 363 -0.61 16.94 -21.37
N TRP A 364 -0.57 18.27 -21.18
CA TRP A 364 0.50 19.09 -21.73
C TRP A 364 1.82 18.90 -20.97
N VAL A 365 1.75 18.59 -19.68
CA VAL A 365 2.91 18.27 -18.83
C VAL A 365 3.55 16.97 -19.30
N SER A 366 2.75 15.91 -19.50
CA SER A 366 3.26 14.65 -20.02
C SER A 366 3.83 14.83 -21.42
N LYS A 367 3.12 15.51 -22.33
CA LYS A 367 3.64 15.85 -23.65
C LYS A 367 5.00 16.55 -23.59
N ALA A 368 5.13 17.59 -22.76
CA ALA A 368 6.37 18.35 -22.62
C ALA A 368 7.54 17.48 -22.15
N ILE A 369 7.30 16.48 -21.29
CA ILE A 369 8.32 15.53 -20.85
C ILE A 369 8.61 14.52 -21.96
N LEU A 370 7.58 13.87 -22.48
CA LEU A 370 7.69 12.81 -23.49
C LEU A 370 8.38 13.32 -24.76
N ASP A 371 8.15 14.56 -25.19
CA ASP A 371 8.79 15.16 -26.36
C ASP A 371 10.33 15.19 -26.25
N HIS A 372 10.90 15.11 -25.05
CA HIS A 372 12.33 15.16 -24.81
C HIS A 372 12.98 13.79 -24.54
N LEU A 373 12.23 12.68 -24.49
CA LEU A 373 12.77 11.38 -24.07
C LEU A 373 13.07 10.43 -25.24
N THR A 374 14.13 9.65 -25.13
CA THR A 374 14.48 8.53 -26.02
C THR A 374 14.83 7.33 -25.16
N LEU A 375 14.01 6.28 -25.22
CA LEU A 375 13.95 5.17 -24.27
C LEU A 375 14.09 3.81 -24.99
N PRO A 376 15.28 3.47 -25.51
CA PRO A 376 15.45 2.31 -26.39
C PRO A 376 15.26 0.95 -25.70
N ALA A 377 15.29 0.91 -24.37
CA ALA A 377 15.11 -0.31 -23.57
C ALA A 377 13.73 -0.39 -22.89
N LEU A 378 12.79 0.49 -23.24
CA LEU A 378 11.48 0.56 -22.58
C LEU A 378 10.72 -0.74 -22.80
N GLN A 379 10.34 -1.40 -21.70
CA GLN A 379 9.52 -2.61 -21.72
C GLN A 379 8.12 -2.37 -21.15
N SER A 380 7.98 -1.47 -20.19
CA SER A 380 6.71 -1.20 -19.53
C SER A 380 6.45 0.30 -19.46
N TYR A 381 5.30 0.73 -19.97
CA TYR A 381 4.84 2.11 -19.87
C TYR A 381 3.49 2.18 -19.17
N TYR A 382 3.41 2.95 -18.10
CA TYR A 382 2.20 3.20 -17.34
C TYR A 382 1.88 4.70 -17.42
N TYR A 383 0.66 5.03 -17.84
CA TYR A 383 0.18 6.39 -17.93
C TYR A 383 -1.12 6.52 -17.15
N ASP A 384 -1.18 7.46 -16.21
CA ASP A 384 -2.39 7.75 -15.42
C ASP A 384 -2.74 9.22 -15.49
N LEU A 385 -3.79 9.56 -16.25
CA LEU A 385 -4.36 10.90 -16.29
C LEU A 385 -5.44 11.01 -15.21
N ARG A 386 -5.15 11.68 -14.10
CA ARG A 386 -6.08 11.86 -12.97
C ARG A 386 -7.00 13.07 -13.19
N LYS A 387 -8.31 12.83 -13.23
CA LYS A 387 -9.32 13.90 -13.24
C LYS A 387 -9.49 14.47 -11.84
N LYS A 388 -9.05 15.71 -11.60
CA LYS A 388 -9.35 16.41 -10.33
C LYS A 388 -10.26 17.61 -10.48
N TYR A 389 -10.34 18.20 -11.67
CA TYR A 389 -11.26 19.29 -11.96
C TYR A 389 -12.11 18.92 -13.18
N GLY A 390 -13.41 19.20 -13.10
CA GLY A 390 -14.29 19.11 -14.24
C GLY A 390 -13.80 20.07 -15.31
N PHE A 391 -12.87 19.60 -16.15
CA PHE A 391 -12.85 19.99 -17.55
C PHE A 391 -14.27 19.65 -18.05
N GLU A 392 -15.19 20.57 -17.86
CA GLU A 392 -16.33 20.72 -18.74
C GLU A 392 -15.65 20.91 -20.09
N LEU A 393 -15.68 19.84 -20.88
CA LEU A 393 -15.33 19.92 -22.29
C LEU A 393 -16.05 21.18 -22.80
N PRO A 394 -15.34 22.13 -23.44
CA PRO A 394 -16.01 23.29 -24.02
C PRO A 394 -17.23 22.78 -24.80
N ASP A 395 -18.39 23.37 -24.50
CA ASP A 395 -19.69 22.88 -24.95
C ASP A 395 -19.60 22.51 -26.44
N PRO A 396 -19.85 21.24 -26.83
CA PRO A 396 -19.62 20.76 -28.19
C PRO A 396 -20.44 21.52 -29.26
N CYS A 397 -21.34 22.40 -28.86
CA CYS A 397 -22.23 23.14 -29.73
C CYS A 397 -21.57 24.32 -30.48
N ASP A 398 -20.34 24.75 -30.15
CA ASP A 398 -19.82 26.05 -30.61
C ASP A 398 -18.48 26.05 -31.40
N CYS A 399 -18.02 24.90 -31.92
CA CYS A 399 -16.91 24.92 -32.90
C CYS A 399 -16.92 23.73 -33.87
N ASP A 400 -16.90 24.01 -35.18
CA ASP A 400 -16.73 23.02 -36.28
C ASP A 400 -15.33 22.36 -36.32
N SER A 401 -14.56 22.44 -35.22
CA SER A 401 -13.21 21.88 -35.10
C SER A 401 -13.02 21.18 -33.76
N ILE A 402 -13.93 20.28 -33.39
CA ILE A 402 -13.81 19.42 -32.20
C ILE A 402 -12.75 18.32 -32.47
N HIS A 403 -11.52 18.73 -32.79
CA HIS A 403 -10.37 17.88 -32.50
C HIS A 403 -10.28 17.83 -30.98
N TYR A 404 -10.39 16.64 -30.40
CA TYR A 404 -10.13 16.42 -28.98
C TYR A 404 -8.63 16.60 -28.73
N PRO A 405 -8.15 17.80 -28.34
CA PRO A 405 -6.72 18.09 -28.32
C PRO A 405 -6.02 17.26 -27.24
N ALA A 406 -6.80 16.77 -26.27
CA ALA A 406 -6.31 15.98 -25.15
C ALA A 406 -5.80 14.60 -25.58
N ILE A 407 -6.43 13.93 -26.54
CA ILE A 407 -5.94 12.61 -26.99
C ILE A 407 -4.77 12.75 -27.93
N ASP A 408 -4.84 13.70 -28.86
CA ASP A 408 -3.67 14.05 -29.64
C ASP A 408 -2.50 14.42 -28.72
N ALA A 409 -2.76 15.07 -27.58
CA ALA A 409 -1.73 15.38 -26.59
C ALA A 409 -1.23 14.17 -25.76
N ILE A 410 -1.87 13.01 -25.81
CA ILE A 410 -1.44 11.79 -25.10
C ILE A 410 -0.85 10.77 -26.08
N LEU A 411 -1.61 10.38 -27.09
CA LEU A 411 -1.23 9.33 -28.04
C LEU A 411 -0.13 9.80 -28.98
N GLN A 412 -0.19 11.03 -29.53
CA GLN A 412 0.86 11.48 -30.45
C GLN A 412 2.24 11.56 -29.78
N PRO A 413 2.40 12.12 -28.55
CA PRO A 413 3.70 12.08 -27.88
C PRO A 413 4.17 10.67 -27.57
N LEU A 414 3.26 9.74 -27.25
CA LEU A 414 3.61 8.34 -27.03
C LEU A 414 4.06 7.64 -28.32
N ILE A 415 3.33 7.81 -29.42
CA ILE A 415 3.70 7.31 -30.76
C ILE A 415 5.08 7.83 -31.14
N LYS A 416 5.29 9.15 -31.05
CA LYS A 416 6.58 9.78 -31.34
C LYS A 416 7.69 9.30 -30.41
N LEU A 417 7.39 9.04 -29.14
CA LEU A 417 8.33 8.45 -28.20
C LEU A 417 8.75 7.06 -28.68
N ILE A 418 7.80 6.19 -29.06
CA ILE A 418 8.08 4.82 -29.51
C ILE A 418 8.91 4.83 -30.79
N GLU A 419 8.52 5.62 -31.79
CA GLU A 419 9.26 5.77 -33.05
C GLU A 419 10.69 6.27 -32.79
N ARG A 420 10.83 7.37 -32.06
CA ARG A 420 12.14 7.98 -31.75
C ARG A 420 13.02 7.04 -30.93
N SER A 421 12.44 6.29 -30.02
CA SER A 421 13.16 5.35 -29.15
C SER A 421 13.49 4.04 -29.85
N SER A 422 12.82 3.73 -30.97
CA SER A 422 12.89 2.43 -31.63
C SER A 422 12.63 1.27 -30.66
N CYS A 423 11.73 1.47 -29.69
CA CYS A 423 11.38 0.48 -28.65
C CYS A 423 10.16 -0.39 -29.00
N SER A 424 9.74 -0.39 -30.27
CA SER A 424 8.63 -1.21 -30.80
C SER A 424 8.77 -2.70 -30.50
N GLU A 425 10.00 -3.20 -30.49
CA GLU A 425 10.33 -4.61 -30.26
C GLU A 425 10.59 -4.94 -28.77
N THR A 426 10.71 -3.93 -27.91
CA THR A 426 10.98 -4.12 -26.48
C THR A 426 9.76 -3.83 -25.61
N LEU A 427 8.83 -3.00 -26.07
CA LEU A 427 7.64 -2.64 -25.32
C LEU A 427 6.69 -3.83 -25.17
N ASP A 428 6.69 -4.43 -23.98
CA ASP A 428 5.90 -5.60 -23.61
C ASP A 428 4.58 -5.22 -22.94
N ASN A 429 4.55 -4.15 -22.12
CA ASN A 429 3.37 -3.75 -21.36
C ASN A 429 3.05 -2.27 -21.56
N LEU A 430 1.79 -1.98 -21.87
CA LEU A 430 1.26 -0.63 -22.03
C LEU A 430 -0.02 -0.48 -21.21
N TYR A 431 -0.02 0.41 -20.23
CA TYR A 431 -1.19 0.71 -19.41
C TYR A 431 -1.57 2.18 -19.54
N LEU A 432 -2.82 2.45 -19.90
CA LEU A 432 -3.38 3.79 -20.11
C LEU A 432 -4.63 4.01 -19.24
N ASN A 433 -4.50 4.73 -18.12
CA ASN A 433 -5.64 5.25 -17.37
C ASN A 433 -6.02 6.64 -17.88
N LEU A 434 -7.09 6.70 -18.66
CA LEU A 434 -7.66 7.90 -19.24
C LEU A 434 -8.96 8.21 -18.52
N SER A 435 -8.88 8.55 -17.22
CA SER A 435 -10.04 8.67 -16.33
C SER A 435 -11.27 9.36 -16.93
N THR A 436 -11.12 10.34 -17.83
CA THR A 436 -12.22 10.94 -18.64
C THR A 436 -12.06 10.85 -20.14
N GLY A 437 -10.94 10.32 -20.63
CA GLY A 437 -10.55 10.38 -22.03
C GLY A 437 -11.04 9.22 -22.88
N LEU A 438 -11.68 8.19 -22.31
CA LEU A 438 -12.10 7.02 -23.10
C LEU A 438 -13.05 7.39 -24.27
N GLU A 439 -13.97 8.33 -24.08
CA GLU A 439 -14.84 8.82 -25.16
C GLU A 439 -14.04 9.46 -26.29
N ALA A 440 -12.96 10.16 -25.96
CA ALA A 440 -12.14 10.77 -26.98
C ALA A 440 -11.35 9.72 -27.79
N LEU A 441 -11.11 8.50 -27.25
CA LEU A 441 -10.40 7.44 -27.97
C LEU A 441 -11.23 6.93 -29.16
N GLU A 442 -12.56 7.04 -29.09
CA GLU A 442 -13.46 6.75 -30.22
C GLU A 442 -13.15 7.63 -31.44
N TYR A 443 -12.72 8.87 -31.22
CA TYR A 443 -12.33 9.79 -32.30
C TYR A 443 -10.87 9.61 -32.73
N ALA A 444 -10.11 8.77 -32.03
CA ALA A 444 -8.69 8.53 -32.25
C ALA A 444 -8.37 7.09 -32.65
N GLU A 445 -9.35 6.35 -33.19
CA GLU A 445 -9.17 4.96 -33.64
C GLU A 445 -7.93 4.78 -34.52
N GLY A 446 -7.73 5.68 -35.51
CA GLY A 446 -6.54 5.63 -36.37
C GLY A 446 -5.21 5.77 -35.63
N GLN A 447 -5.14 6.58 -34.57
CA GLN A 447 -3.90 6.73 -33.79
C GLN A 447 -3.62 5.51 -32.92
N ILE A 448 -4.67 4.83 -32.48
CA ILE A 448 -4.54 3.61 -31.69
C ILE A 448 -4.11 2.45 -32.60
N GLU A 449 -4.65 2.39 -33.81
CA GLU A 449 -4.16 1.49 -34.86
C GLU A 449 -2.68 1.75 -35.17
N ASP A 450 -2.28 3.02 -35.34
CA ASP A 450 -0.87 3.40 -35.53
C ASP A 450 -0.01 2.95 -34.34
N LEU A 451 -0.48 3.18 -33.11
CA LEU A 451 0.21 2.76 -31.88
C LEU A 451 0.40 1.24 -31.81
N PHE A 452 -0.63 0.47 -32.16
CA PHE A 452 -0.59 -1.00 -32.18
C PHE A 452 0.24 -1.54 -33.33
N ALA A 453 0.21 -0.91 -34.50
CA ALA A 453 1.09 -1.22 -35.63
C ALA A 453 2.58 -1.01 -35.27
N LEU A 454 2.87 -0.01 -34.45
CA LEU A 454 4.21 0.25 -33.92
C LEU A 454 4.61 -0.68 -32.78
N THR A 455 3.70 -1.44 -32.18
CA THR A 455 3.99 -2.28 -30.99
C THR A 455 3.54 -3.73 -31.19
N PRO A 456 4.04 -4.42 -32.24
CA PRO A 456 3.55 -5.75 -32.60
C PRO A 456 3.82 -6.81 -31.52
N ARG A 457 4.76 -6.58 -30.60
CA ARG A 457 5.11 -7.50 -29.51
C ARG A 457 4.37 -7.27 -28.20
N LEU A 458 3.45 -6.31 -28.15
CA LEU A 458 2.73 -5.96 -26.94
C LEU A 458 2.02 -7.20 -26.36
N ARG A 459 2.34 -7.55 -25.11
CA ARG A 459 1.78 -8.69 -24.37
C ARG A 459 0.72 -8.24 -23.36
N GLY A 460 1.03 -7.17 -22.63
CA GLY A 460 0.13 -6.55 -21.68
C GLY A 460 -0.46 -5.27 -22.23
N PHE A 461 -1.79 -5.18 -22.30
CA PHE A 461 -2.49 -3.93 -22.57
C PHE A 461 -3.51 -3.65 -21.47
N GLY A 462 -3.33 -2.54 -20.79
CA GLY A 462 -4.24 -2.03 -19.78
C GLY A 462 -4.91 -0.76 -20.25
N VAL A 463 -6.23 -0.67 -20.14
CA VAL A 463 -6.94 0.59 -20.35
C VAL A 463 -7.97 0.80 -19.25
N SER A 464 -8.00 2.00 -18.69
CA SER A 464 -8.99 2.35 -17.67
C SER A 464 -9.60 3.73 -17.88
N GLY A 465 -10.85 3.90 -17.49
CA GLY A 465 -11.52 5.20 -17.55
C GLY A 465 -13.01 5.14 -17.19
N THR A 466 -13.67 6.31 -17.19
CA THR A 466 -15.06 6.40 -16.72
C THR A 466 -16.11 6.00 -17.74
N ASN A 467 -15.80 6.08 -19.03
CA ASN A 467 -16.79 5.98 -20.11
C ASN A 467 -16.73 4.62 -20.82
N SER A 468 -17.67 4.37 -21.75
CA SER A 468 -17.72 3.11 -22.48
C SER A 468 -16.47 2.91 -23.34
N ILE A 469 -15.95 1.68 -23.34
CA ILE A 469 -14.97 1.25 -24.34
C ILE A 469 -15.73 0.88 -25.61
N THR A 470 -15.37 1.51 -26.73
CA THR A 470 -15.95 1.17 -28.04
C THR A 470 -15.42 -0.18 -28.53
N SER A 471 -16.19 -0.86 -29.38
CA SER A 471 -15.74 -2.09 -30.01
C SER A 471 -14.52 -1.87 -30.91
N GLY A 472 -14.39 -0.69 -31.53
CA GLY A 472 -13.26 -0.35 -32.39
C GLY A 472 -11.90 -0.50 -31.70
N LEU A 473 -11.75 0.07 -30.50
CA LEU A 473 -10.52 -0.05 -29.70
C LEU A 473 -10.07 -1.50 -29.51
N LEU A 474 -11.02 -2.36 -29.16
CA LEU A 474 -10.76 -3.75 -28.85
C LEU A 474 -10.59 -4.62 -30.10
N ASP A 475 -11.16 -4.19 -31.23
CA ASP A 475 -11.04 -4.85 -32.52
C ASP A 475 -9.66 -4.61 -33.15
N SER A 476 -9.01 -3.49 -32.82
CA SER A 476 -7.65 -3.14 -33.30
C SER A 476 -6.52 -3.73 -32.45
N LEU A 477 -6.81 -4.49 -31.39
CA LEU A 477 -5.78 -5.05 -30.50
C LEU A 477 -4.82 -6.00 -31.24
N PRO A 478 -3.50 -5.90 -31.01
CA PRO A 478 -2.54 -6.86 -31.55
C PRO A 478 -2.88 -8.30 -31.09
N PRO A 479 -2.69 -9.30 -31.97
CA PRO A 479 -2.99 -10.70 -31.63
C PRO A 479 -2.11 -11.26 -30.50
N ASN A 480 -0.98 -10.61 -30.21
CA ASN A 480 -0.02 -11.02 -29.18
C ASN A 480 -0.41 -10.57 -27.75
N VAL A 481 -1.40 -9.69 -27.61
CA VAL A 481 -1.86 -9.21 -26.30
C VAL A 481 -2.55 -10.37 -25.56
N ASN A 482 -1.92 -10.85 -24.50
CA ASN A 482 -2.39 -11.99 -23.72
C ASN A 482 -2.78 -11.63 -22.28
N ASP A 483 -2.42 -10.43 -21.81
CA ASP A 483 -2.85 -9.82 -20.55
C ASP A 483 -3.59 -8.52 -20.86
N LEU A 484 -4.90 -8.61 -20.97
CA LEU A 484 -5.78 -7.45 -21.21
C LEU A 484 -6.42 -7.05 -19.88
N GLU A 485 -6.06 -5.87 -19.38
CA GLU A 485 -6.66 -5.25 -18.20
C GLU A 485 -7.61 -4.13 -18.62
N VAL A 486 -8.89 -4.27 -18.29
CA VAL A 486 -9.92 -3.28 -18.63
C VAL A 486 -10.64 -2.88 -17.35
N LEU A 487 -10.43 -1.64 -16.89
CA LEU A 487 -11.05 -1.09 -15.68
C LEU A 487 -12.03 0.03 -16.05
N ILE A 488 -13.32 -0.23 -15.88
CA ILE A 488 -14.40 0.67 -16.32
C ILE A 488 -15.27 1.03 -15.12
N THR A 489 -15.62 2.32 -14.99
CA THR A 489 -16.55 2.76 -13.94
C THR A 489 -18.02 2.49 -14.30
N SER A 490 -18.89 2.36 -13.29
CA SER A 490 -20.15 1.60 -13.38
C SER A 490 -21.23 2.10 -14.35
N SER A 491 -21.15 3.32 -14.87
CA SER A 491 -22.25 3.93 -15.65
C SER A 491 -22.42 3.36 -17.06
N GLN A 492 -21.39 2.74 -17.63
CA GLN A 492 -21.37 2.24 -19.02
C GLN A 492 -20.99 0.74 -19.12
N LEU A 493 -21.28 -0.01 -18.06
CA LEU A 493 -20.86 -1.41 -17.93
C LEU A 493 -21.45 -2.32 -19.03
N ASP A 494 -22.70 -2.12 -19.42
CA ASP A 494 -23.38 -3.02 -20.37
C ASP A 494 -22.83 -2.92 -21.80
N ASN A 495 -22.57 -1.70 -22.28
CA ASN A 495 -21.96 -1.47 -23.61
C ASN A 495 -20.55 -2.04 -23.66
N SER A 496 -19.74 -1.70 -22.66
CA SER A 496 -18.35 -2.15 -22.59
C SER A 496 -18.22 -3.65 -22.40
N ARG A 497 -19.17 -4.27 -21.69
CA ARG A 497 -19.23 -5.73 -21.53
C ARG A 497 -19.46 -6.42 -22.87
N THR A 498 -20.36 -5.88 -23.71
CA THR A 498 -20.64 -6.46 -25.04
C THR A 498 -19.40 -6.36 -25.93
N ALA A 499 -18.74 -5.19 -25.96
CA ALA A 499 -17.49 -4.99 -26.68
C ALA A 499 -16.38 -5.94 -26.19
N PHE A 500 -16.21 -6.07 -24.87
CA PHE A 500 -15.24 -6.98 -24.27
C PHE A 500 -15.50 -8.45 -24.63
N VAL A 501 -16.74 -8.92 -24.51
CA VAL A 501 -17.08 -10.31 -24.88
C VAL A 501 -16.80 -10.57 -26.36
N ASN A 502 -17.12 -9.62 -27.24
CA ASN A 502 -16.86 -9.76 -28.68
C ASN A 502 -15.36 -9.83 -28.97
N CYS A 503 -14.55 -8.99 -28.33
CA CYS A 503 -13.09 -9.00 -28.45
C CYS A 503 -12.49 -10.33 -27.98
N VAL A 504 -12.87 -10.79 -26.77
CA VAL A 504 -12.44 -12.08 -26.22
C VAL A 504 -12.79 -13.22 -27.18
N THR A 505 -14.01 -13.20 -27.74
CA THR A 505 -14.46 -14.23 -28.69
C THR A 505 -13.59 -14.22 -29.95
N LYS A 506 -13.37 -13.04 -30.56
CA LYS A 506 -12.51 -12.89 -31.75
C LYS A 506 -11.09 -13.37 -31.50
N GLN A 507 -10.48 -13.01 -30.35
CA GLN A 507 -9.13 -13.47 -30.02
C GLN A 507 -9.08 -14.97 -29.75
N CYS A 508 -10.11 -15.55 -29.11
CA CYS A 508 -10.19 -17.01 -28.96
C CYS A 508 -10.25 -17.71 -30.32
N ASP A 509 -11.01 -17.18 -31.28
CA ASP A 509 -11.15 -17.76 -32.62
C ASP A 509 -9.82 -17.66 -33.39
N ALA A 510 -9.14 -16.51 -33.35
CA ALA A 510 -7.83 -16.31 -33.98
C ALA A 510 -6.75 -17.27 -33.43
N LEU A 511 -6.77 -17.56 -32.13
CA LEU A 511 -5.85 -18.53 -31.52
C LEU A 511 -6.15 -19.97 -31.91
N GLN A 512 -7.43 -20.33 -32.04
CA GLN A 512 -7.81 -21.66 -32.51
C GLN A 512 -7.29 -21.90 -33.94
N GLU A 513 -7.27 -20.86 -34.76
CA GLU A 513 -6.68 -20.91 -36.10
C GLU A 513 -5.15 -20.97 -36.08
N ALA A 514 -4.49 -20.29 -35.12
CA ALA A 514 -3.03 -20.25 -35.01
C ALA A 514 -2.39 -21.57 -34.50
N ASN A 515 -3.18 -22.48 -33.90
CA ASN A 515 -2.75 -23.80 -33.42
C ASN A 515 -1.62 -23.77 -32.36
N ASP A 516 -1.36 -22.61 -31.76
CA ASP A 516 -0.41 -22.43 -30.66
C ASP A 516 -1.14 -22.60 -29.32
N GLY A 517 -0.96 -23.76 -28.69
CA GLY A 517 -1.63 -24.15 -27.44
C GLY A 517 -1.20 -23.39 -26.17
N VAL A 518 -0.82 -22.11 -26.27
CA VAL A 518 -0.42 -21.29 -25.12
C VAL A 518 -1.66 -20.72 -24.42
N PRO A 519 -1.84 -20.96 -23.10
CA PRO A 519 -2.99 -20.43 -22.38
C PRO A 519 -2.85 -18.90 -22.22
N GLN A 520 -3.76 -18.15 -22.83
CA GLN A 520 -3.92 -16.72 -22.57
C GLN A 520 -4.56 -16.46 -21.20
N ARG A 521 -4.14 -15.38 -20.55
CA ARG A 521 -4.69 -14.91 -19.28
C ARG A 521 -5.38 -13.56 -19.48
N MET A 522 -6.59 -13.58 -20.01
CA MET A 522 -7.41 -12.36 -20.06
C MET A 522 -8.00 -12.04 -18.68
N ARG A 523 -7.72 -10.84 -18.17
CA ARG A 523 -8.24 -10.36 -16.89
C ARG A 523 -9.04 -9.06 -17.07
N ALA A 524 -10.34 -9.19 -17.27
CA ALA A 524 -11.22 -8.04 -17.04
C ALA A 524 -11.47 -7.84 -15.54
N GLN A 525 -11.06 -6.68 -15.02
CA GLN A 525 -11.37 -6.25 -13.67
C GLN A 525 -12.40 -5.12 -13.73
N PHE A 526 -13.65 -5.43 -13.45
CA PHE A 526 -14.70 -4.42 -13.38
C PHE A 526 -14.73 -3.84 -11.97
N ARG A 527 -14.13 -2.65 -11.77
CA ARG A 527 -14.27 -1.90 -10.52
C ARG A 527 -15.60 -1.16 -10.50
N LEU A 528 -16.54 -1.66 -9.70
CA LEU A 528 -17.74 -0.91 -9.39
C LEU A 528 -17.34 0.23 -8.47
N GLY A 529 -17.21 1.45 -9.02
CA GLY A 529 -17.07 2.65 -8.20
C GLY A 529 -18.19 2.67 -7.15
N GLU A 530 -17.87 3.11 -5.93
CA GLU A 530 -18.77 3.15 -4.76
C GLU A 530 -20.02 4.03 -5.02
N SER A 531 -20.94 3.51 -5.84
CA SER A 531 -22.21 4.13 -6.17
C SER A 531 -23.31 3.32 -5.49
N LYS A 532 -24.21 4.04 -4.80
CA LYS A 532 -25.12 3.58 -3.73
C LYS A 532 -26.23 2.59 -4.14
N SER A 533 -26.04 1.74 -5.15
CA SER A 533 -27.09 0.86 -5.69
C SER A 533 -26.63 -0.60 -5.83
N GLY A 534 -26.89 -1.41 -4.79
CA GLY A 534 -26.58 -2.85 -4.79
C GLY A 534 -27.38 -3.72 -5.79
N ARG A 535 -28.27 -3.14 -6.61
CA ARG A 535 -29.03 -3.89 -7.65
C ARG A 535 -28.24 -4.06 -8.95
N SER A 536 -27.42 -3.08 -9.35
CA SER A 536 -26.60 -3.18 -10.57
C SER A 536 -25.47 -4.19 -10.41
N ALA A 537 -24.80 -4.22 -9.24
CA ALA A 537 -23.77 -5.21 -8.93
C ALA A 537 -24.27 -6.66 -9.03
N LYS A 538 -25.50 -6.94 -8.57
CA LYS A 538 -26.12 -8.27 -8.64
C LYS A 538 -26.51 -8.69 -10.07
N ARG A 539 -26.94 -7.74 -10.93
CA ARG A 539 -27.19 -8.03 -12.36
C ARG A 539 -25.87 -8.29 -13.11
N ALA A 540 -24.83 -7.50 -12.82
CA ALA A 540 -23.50 -7.67 -13.40
C ALA A 540 -22.91 -9.06 -13.08
N ALA A 541 -22.96 -9.48 -11.81
CA ALA A 541 -22.46 -10.79 -11.38
C ALA A 541 -23.19 -11.97 -12.05
N ARG A 542 -24.52 -11.87 -12.28
CA ARG A 542 -25.32 -12.94 -12.93
C ARG A 542 -25.01 -13.10 -14.41
N GLY A 543 -24.79 -11.98 -15.13
CA GLY A 543 -24.42 -12.03 -16.53
C GLY A 543 -23.03 -12.64 -16.77
N LEU A 544 -22.06 -12.36 -15.88
CA LEU A 544 -20.69 -12.88 -15.97
C LEU A 544 -20.61 -14.41 -15.80
N GLN A 545 -21.53 -15.01 -15.02
CA GLN A 545 -21.62 -16.47 -14.91
C GLN A 545 -22.09 -17.15 -16.20
N GLN A 546 -22.91 -16.48 -17.03
CA GLN A 546 -23.38 -17.05 -18.30
C GLN A 546 -22.27 -17.08 -19.37
N GLY A 547 -21.31 -16.14 -19.34
CA GLY A 547 -20.15 -16.14 -20.26
C GLY A 547 -19.09 -17.19 -19.95
N LYS A 548 -18.96 -17.62 -18.68
CA LYS A 548 -17.98 -18.66 -18.27
C LYS A 548 -18.24 -20.03 -18.90
N HIS A 549 -19.46 -20.30 -19.40
CA HIS A 549 -19.81 -21.57 -19.99
C HIS A 549 -19.52 -21.67 -21.51
N ALA A 550 -19.04 -20.59 -22.14
CA ALA A 550 -18.89 -20.51 -23.60
C ALA A 550 -17.44 -20.62 -24.12
N SER A 551 -16.40 -20.72 -23.28
CA SER A 551 -15.01 -20.77 -23.73
C SER A 551 -14.13 -21.67 -22.86
N ALA A 552 -13.19 -22.41 -23.48
CA ALA A 552 -12.19 -23.26 -22.82
C ALA A 552 -11.00 -22.46 -22.22
N ALA A 553 -10.95 -21.14 -22.40
CA ALA A 553 -9.94 -20.27 -21.81
C ALA A 553 -10.20 -20.04 -20.31
N LYS A 554 -9.15 -20.01 -19.50
CA LYS A 554 -9.24 -19.75 -18.04
C LYS A 554 -9.51 -18.26 -17.78
N LEU A 555 -10.75 -17.83 -18.00
CA LEU A 555 -11.19 -16.46 -17.76
C LEU A 555 -11.28 -16.19 -16.25
N GLN A 556 -10.29 -15.47 -15.71
CA GLN A 556 -10.31 -15.03 -14.31
C GLN A 556 -11.01 -13.67 -14.22
N LEU A 557 -12.34 -13.72 -14.10
CA LEU A 557 -13.16 -12.56 -13.77
C LEU A 557 -13.10 -12.31 -12.25
N THR A 558 -12.43 -11.23 -11.86
CA THR A 558 -12.41 -10.71 -10.48
C THR A 558 -13.30 -9.46 -10.43
N MET A 559 -14.33 -9.51 -9.58
CA MET A 559 -15.10 -8.34 -9.17
C MET A 559 -14.60 -7.92 -7.79
N ASP A 560 -14.11 -6.69 -7.68
CA ASP A 560 -13.77 -6.03 -6.42
C ASP A 560 -14.76 -4.91 -6.12
#